data_AF-A0A8M1H6K4-F1
#
_entry.id   AF-A0A8M1H6K4-F1
#
_cell.length_a   1.000
_cell.length_b   1.000
_cell.length_c   1.000
_cell.angle_alpha   90.00
_cell.angle_beta   90.00
_cell.angle_gamma   90.00
#
_symmetry.space_group_name_H-M   'P 1'
#
loop_
_entity.id
_entity.type
_entity.pdbx_description
1 polymer ?
#
loop_
_entity_poly.entity_id
_entity_poly.type
_entity_poly.pdbx_seq_one_letter_code
_entity_poly.pdbx_strand_id
1 'polypeptide(L)'
;MESFVLCFLLLLQLVPLSDAGCAGPPALCCANKNNSCYRGCFCDEACVKLGDCCSDYVSTCTQHFQTVVLQLQAAVSFPNNQNAAVVSESISQFLSQTFIQQNCKNCTIEMIYTKLV
;
A
#
# COMPACT_ATOMS: atom_id res chain seq x y z
N MET A 1 -24.22 -36.87 30.05
CA MET A 1 -24.01 -35.87 28.98
C MET A 1 -23.26 -34.63 29.48
N GLU A 2 -22.50 -34.72 30.58
CA GLU A 2 -21.83 -33.54 31.18
C GLU A 2 -20.33 -33.45 30.88
N SER A 3 -19.68 -34.55 30.46
CA SER A 3 -18.21 -34.56 30.26
C SER A 3 -17.74 -33.98 28.92
N PHE A 4 -18.61 -33.85 27.92
CA PHE A 4 -18.23 -33.28 26.61
C PHE A 4 -18.22 -31.75 26.61
N VAL A 5 -19.03 -31.12 27.48
CA VAL A 5 -19.16 -29.64 27.55
C VAL A 5 -17.91 -29.01 28.17
N LEU A 6 -17.28 -29.67 29.15
CA LEU A 6 -16.02 -29.18 29.72
C LEU A 6 -14.85 -29.18 28.73
N CYS A 7 -14.82 -30.13 27.78
CA CYS A 7 -13.73 -30.21 26.80
C CYS A 7 -13.82 -29.07 25.77
N PHE A 8 -15.04 -28.68 25.37
CA PHE A 8 -15.25 -27.54 24.46
C PHE A 8 -14.96 -26.18 25.11
N LEU A 9 -15.24 -26.02 26.41
CA LEU A 9 -14.92 -24.78 27.14
C LEU A 9 -13.42 -24.63 27.44
N LEU A 10 -12.67 -25.73 27.56
CA LEU A 10 -11.21 -25.68 27.74
C LEU A 10 -10.46 -25.28 26.46
N LEU A 11 -11.03 -25.54 25.28
CA LEU A 11 -10.44 -25.16 23.99
C LEU A 11 -10.64 -23.67 23.66
N LEU A 12 -11.54 -22.97 24.35
CA LEU A 12 -11.76 -21.52 24.15
C LEU A 12 -10.72 -20.63 24.85
N GLN A 13 -9.88 -21.18 25.72
CA GLN A 13 -8.90 -20.41 26.52
C GLN A 13 -7.47 -20.39 25.94
N LEU A 14 -7.24 -21.03 24.80
CA LEU A 14 -5.91 -21.20 24.21
C LEU A 14 -5.86 -20.77 22.74
N VAL A 15 -6.61 -19.72 22.36
CA VAL A 15 -6.17 -18.91 21.23
C VAL A 15 -5.03 -18.06 21.79
N PRO A 16 -3.74 -18.41 21.56
CA PRO A 16 -2.71 -17.42 21.84
C PRO A 16 -3.13 -16.16 21.08
N LEU A 17 -3.01 -14.98 21.67
CA LEU A 17 -2.86 -13.77 20.87
C LEU A 17 -1.59 -14.02 20.05
N SER A 18 -1.75 -14.72 18.93
CA SER A 18 -0.70 -14.95 17.95
C SER A 18 -0.18 -13.58 17.66
N ASP A 19 1.10 -13.36 17.92
CA ASP A 19 1.84 -12.14 17.59
C ASP A 19 1.20 -11.55 16.35
N ALA A 20 0.48 -10.45 16.54
CA ALA A 20 -0.18 -9.79 15.44
C ALA A 20 0.99 -9.29 14.60
N GLY A 21 1.37 -10.05 13.58
CA GLY A 21 2.56 -9.81 12.78
C GLY A 21 2.49 -8.45 12.10
N CYS A 22 3.25 -8.27 11.03
CA CYS A 22 3.22 -7.00 10.32
C CYS A 22 1.82 -6.66 9.79
N ALA A 23 0.97 -7.64 9.51
CA ALA A 23 -0.42 -7.48 9.07
C ALA A 23 -1.42 -7.20 10.22
N GLY A 24 -1.00 -7.33 11.48
CA GLY A 24 -1.88 -7.11 12.63
C GLY A 24 -2.47 -5.69 12.62
N PRO A 25 -3.75 -5.46 12.96
CA PRO A 25 -4.34 -4.13 12.88
C PRO A 25 -3.80 -3.19 13.96
N PRO A 26 -3.31 -1.98 13.62
CA PRO A 26 -3.04 -1.47 12.27
C PRO A 26 -1.74 -2.04 11.70
N ALA A 27 -1.68 -2.27 10.38
CA ALA A 27 -0.48 -2.81 9.72
C ALA A 27 0.75 -1.97 10.06
N LEU A 28 1.88 -2.63 10.32
CA LEU A 28 3.10 -2.00 10.81
C LEU A 28 4.25 -2.37 9.87
N CYS A 29 4.70 -1.43 9.05
CA CYS A 29 5.86 -1.56 8.17
C CYS A 29 6.73 -0.32 8.32
N CYS A 30 8.01 -0.50 8.65
CA CYS A 30 8.92 0.61 8.90
C CYS A 30 10.11 0.58 7.95
N ALA A 31 10.54 1.76 7.48
CA ALA A 31 11.76 1.88 6.68
C ALA A 31 13.01 1.78 7.57
N ASN A 32 14.12 1.29 6.99
CA ASN A 32 15.40 1.10 7.69
C ASN A 32 15.26 0.25 8.97
N LYS A 33 16.27 0.29 9.85
CA LYS A 33 16.20 -0.32 11.18
C LYS A 33 15.36 0.56 12.11
N ASN A 34 14.32 0.00 12.72
CA ASN A 34 13.45 0.72 13.64
C ASN A 34 13.03 -0.16 14.81
N ASN A 35 13.64 0.08 15.98
CA ASN A 35 13.38 -0.70 17.18
C ASN A 35 11.94 -0.58 17.71
N SER A 36 11.20 0.47 17.34
CA SER A 36 9.77 0.62 17.67
C SER A 36 8.87 -0.23 16.77
N CYS A 37 9.41 -0.83 15.72
CA CYS A 37 8.70 -1.67 14.75
C CYS A 37 8.68 -3.15 15.17
N TYR A 38 8.37 -3.42 16.44
CA TYR A 38 8.49 -4.74 17.05
C TYR A 38 7.16 -5.23 17.62
N ARG A 39 6.78 -6.46 17.26
CA ARG A 39 5.56 -7.14 17.73
C ARG A 39 5.81 -8.63 18.03
N GLY A 40 6.89 -8.92 18.76
CA GLY A 40 7.41 -10.29 18.93
C GLY A 40 8.42 -10.69 17.84
N CYS A 41 8.42 -9.95 16.73
CA CYS A 41 9.36 -9.99 15.62
C CYS A 41 9.43 -8.58 15.00
N PHE A 42 10.41 -8.32 14.13
CA PHE A 42 10.59 -7.02 13.50
C PHE A 42 9.83 -6.92 12.18
N CYS A 43 9.27 -5.74 11.92
CA CYS A 43 8.62 -5.36 10.67
C CYS A 43 9.33 -4.20 9.95
N ASP A 44 10.60 -4.00 10.28
CA ASP A 44 11.45 -2.99 9.68
C ASP A 44 12.29 -3.56 8.52
N GLU A 45 12.85 -2.72 7.66
CA GLU A 45 13.61 -3.19 6.48
C GLU A 45 14.92 -3.91 6.85
N ALA A 46 15.51 -3.58 7.99
CA ALA A 46 16.73 -4.23 8.43
C ALA A 46 16.49 -5.68 8.87
N CYS A 47 15.25 -6.06 9.17
CA CYS A 47 14.93 -7.39 9.65
C CYS A 47 15.36 -8.50 8.70
N VAL A 48 15.36 -8.23 7.39
CA VAL A 48 15.75 -9.22 6.36
C VAL A 48 17.23 -9.57 6.48
N LYS A 49 18.06 -8.58 6.81
CA LYS A 49 19.52 -8.77 6.99
C LYS A 49 19.84 -9.39 8.35
N LEU A 50 19.03 -9.07 9.36
CA LEU A 50 19.22 -9.55 10.73
C LEU A 50 18.58 -10.92 10.97
N GLY A 51 17.65 -11.36 10.12
CA GLY A 51 16.95 -12.64 10.23
C GLY A 51 15.88 -12.67 11.32
N ASP A 52 15.36 -11.51 11.72
CA ASP A 52 14.40 -11.35 12.83
C ASP A 52 13.02 -10.83 12.35
N CYS A 53 12.74 -10.94 11.05
CA CYS A 53 11.45 -10.57 10.46
C CYS A 53 10.30 -11.43 10.98
N CYS A 54 9.11 -10.83 11.07
CA CYS A 54 7.88 -11.59 11.18
C CYS A 54 7.65 -12.47 9.93
N SER A 55 6.97 -13.60 10.11
CA SER A 55 6.69 -14.55 9.02
C SER A 55 5.83 -13.95 7.90
N ASP A 56 5.05 -12.93 8.22
CA ASP A 56 4.18 -12.19 7.29
C ASP A 56 4.84 -10.92 6.73
N TYR A 57 6.11 -10.64 7.05
CA TYR A 57 6.81 -9.44 6.58
C TYR A 57 6.82 -9.32 5.05
N VAL A 58 7.16 -10.41 4.34
CA VAL A 58 7.23 -10.40 2.86
C VAL A 58 5.84 -10.13 2.28
N SER A 59 4.82 -10.88 2.68
CA SER A 59 3.45 -10.70 2.17
C SER A 59 2.84 -9.34 2.51
N THR A 60 3.31 -8.67 3.56
CA THR A 60 2.73 -7.42 4.08
C THR A 60 3.52 -6.18 3.68
N CYS A 61 4.83 -6.16 3.96
CA CYS A 61 5.69 -4.99 3.84
C CYS A 61 6.54 -4.97 2.56
N THR A 62 6.63 -6.10 1.84
CA THR A 62 7.30 -6.16 0.53
C THR A 62 6.32 -6.14 -0.65
N GLN A 63 5.07 -5.71 -0.43
CA GLN A 63 4.20 -5.32 -1.54
C GLN A 63 4.80 -4.07 -2.20
N HIS A 64 5.74 -4.32 -3.11
CA HIS A 64 6.37 -3.34 -3.95
C HIS A 64 5.29 -2.50 -4.61
N PHE A 65 5.44 -1.18 -4.55
CA PHE A 65 4.65 -0.27 -5.38
C PHE A 65 4.70 -0.79 -6.82
N GLN A 66 3.55 -1.25 -7.33
CA GLN A 66 3.48 -1.68 -8.72
C GLN A 66 3.48 -0.42 -9.57
N THR A 67 4.60 -0.14 -10.23
CA THR A 67 4.67 0.90 -11.24
C THR A 67 3.87 0.45 -12.46
N VAL A 68 2.67 0.99 -12.62
CA VAL A 68 1.87 0.80 -13.83
C VAL A 68 2.18 1.95 -14.78
N VAL A 69 2.84 1.64 -15.91
CA VAL A 69 3.09 2.63 -16.97
C VAL A 69 1.88 2.67 -17.90
N LEU A 70 1.14 3.78 -17.86
CA LEU A 70 0.02 4.05 -18.76
C LEU A 70 0.50 4.94 -19.90
N GLN A 71 0.57 4.40 -21.12
CA GLN A 71 0.81 5.19 -22.33
C GLN A 71 -0.54 5.67 -22.87
N LEU A 72 -0.87 6.95 -22.62
CA LEU A 72 -2.09 7.58 -23.11
C LEU A 72 -1.77 8.53 -24.25
N GLN A 73 -2.36 8.29 -25.42
CA GLN A 73 -2.40 9.25 -26.52
C GLN A 73 -3.79 9.87 -26.57
N ALA A 74 -3.90 11.15 -26.23
CA ALA A 74 -5.14 11.90 -26.26
C ALA A 74 -4.98 13.15 -27.13
N ALA A 75 -5.95 13.41 -28.00
CA ALA A 75 -6.03 14.66 -28.75
C ALA A 75 -7.14 15.50 -28.12
N VAL A 76 -6.79 16.66 -27.56
CA VAL A 76 -7.75 17.55 -26.93
C VAL A 76 -7.86 18.81 -27.77
N SER A 77 -9.03 19.01 -28.37
CA SER A 77 -9.33 20.18 -29.20
C SER A 77 -10.04 21.22 -28.35
N PHE A 78 -9.48 22.43 -28.30
CA PHE A 78 -10.06 23.55 -27.57
C PHE A 78 -10.45 24.68 -28.52
N PRO A 79 -11.56 25.37 -28.26
CA PRO A 79 -11.90 26.57 -29.01
C PRO A 79 -10.96 27.73 -28.64
N ASN A 80 -10.00 27.98 -29.54
CA ASN A 80 -9.36 29.27 -29.83
C ASN A 80 -8.52 29.97 -28.72
N ASN A 81 -7.24 30.19 -29.04
CA ASN A 81 -6.23 31.02 -28.34
C ASN A 81 -5.89 30.70 -26.87
N GLN A 82 -6.10 29.46 -26.42
CA GLN A 82 -5.59 29.01 -25.12
C GLN A 82 -4.13 28.55 -25.25
N ASN A 83 -3.27 29.07 -24.37
CA ASN A 83 -1.86 28.69 -24.34
C ASN A 83 -1.72 27.20 -24.01
N ALA A 84 -0.85 26.50 -24.74
CA ALA A 84 -0.46 25.11 -24.52
C ALA A 84 -0.21 24.74 -23.04
N ALA A 85 0.31 25.69 -22.25
CA ALA A 85 0.55 25.51 -20.82
C ALA A 85 -0.73 25.32 -19.99
N VAL A 86 -1.79 26.08 -20.26
CA VAL A 86 -3.08 25.99 -19.55
C VAL A 86 -3.77 24.66 -19.82
N VAL A 87 -3.61 24.17 -21.06
CA VAL A 87 -4.10 22.86 -21.49
C VAL A 87 -3.39 21.73 -20.77
N SER A 88 -2.05 21.76 -20.69
CA SER A 88 -1.26 20.74 -20.00
C SER A 88 -1.62 20.65 -18.51
N GLU A 89 -1.81 21.79 -17.85
CA GLU A 89 -2.20 21.84 -16.44
C GLU A 89 -3.58 21.23 -16.20
N SER A 90 -4.55 21.58 -17.04
CA SER A 90 -5.92 21.05 -16.94
C SER A 90 -5.99 19.54 -17.15
N ILE A 91 -5.18 19.00 -18.07
CA ILE A 91 -5.07 17.55 -18.30
C ILE A 91 -4.42 16.85 -17.09
N SER A 92 -3.36 17.43 -16.54
CA SER A 92 -2.71 16.92 -15.32
C SER A 92 -3.71 16.79 -14.15
N GLN A 93 -4.52 17.83 -13.94
CA GLN A 93 -5.53 17.86 -12.89
C GLN A 93 -6.64 16.83 -13.14
N PHE A 94 -7.15 16.71 -14.37
CA PHE A 94 -8.18 15.75 -14.72
C PHE A 94 -7.73 14.29 -14.51
N LEU A 95 -6.51 13.96 -14.95
CA LEU A 95 -5.93 12.62 -14.78
C LEU A 95 -5.71 12.30 -13.31
N SER A 96 -5.22 13.27 -12.53
CA SER A 96 -5.05 13.13 -11.08
C SER A 96 -6.38 12.88 -10.38
N GLN A 97 -7.45 13.59 -10.76
CA GLN A 97 -8.78 13.39 -10.17
C GLN A 97 -9.41 12.05 -10.57
N THR A 98 -9.29 11.67 -11.84
CA THR A 98 -10.03 10.52 -12.40
C THR A 98 -9.36 9.17 -12.09
N PHE A 99 -8.03 9.08 -12.20
CA PHE A 99 -7.33 7.81 -12.04
C PHE A 99 -6.97 7.48 -10.58
N ILE A 100 -6.69 8.48 -9.73
CA ILE A 100 -6.14 8.23 -8.38
C ILE A 100 -7.24 8.11 -7.33
N GLN A 101 -8.23 9.01 -7.35
CA GLN A 101 -9.17 9.10 -6.24
C GLN A 101 -10.07 7.87 -6.08
N GLN A 102 -10.30 7.09 -7.14
CA GLN A 102 -11.22 5.96 -7.04
C GLN A 102 -10.60 4.68 -6.47
N ASN A 103 -9.28 4.48 -6.55
CA ASN A 103 -8.72 3.14 -6.28
C ASN A 103 -7.37 3.08 -5.56
N CYS A 104 -6.73 4.19 -5.17
CA CYS A 104 -5.50 4.07 -4.39
C CYS A 104 -5.28 5.12 -3.29
N LYS A 105 -4.81 4.66 -2.12
CA LYS A 105 -4.35 5.51 -1.01
C LYS A 105 -2.85 5.78 -1.18
N ASN A 106 -2.46 7.05 -1.11
CA ASN A 106 -1.07 7.54 -1.19
C ASN A 106 -0.32 7.27 -2.51
N CYS A 107 -0.99 7.35 -3.67
CA CYS A 107 -0.30 7.35 -4.96
C CYS A 107 0.22 8.74 -5.33
N THR A 108 1.33 8.79 -6.08
CA THR A 108 1.86 10.00 -6.72
C THR A 108 1.95 9.77 -8.23
N ILE A 109 1.51 10.73 -9.04
CA ILE A 109 1.68 10.70 -10.50
C ILE A 109 2.82 11.62 -10.89
N GLU A 110 3.69 11.14 -11.77
CA GLU A 110 4.66 11.96 -12.48
C GLU A 110 4.37 11.86 -13.99
N MET A 111 4.08 12.99 -14.63
CA MET A 111 3.90 13.04 -16.09
C MET A 111 5.25 13.27 -16.77
N ILE A 112 5.76 12.23 -17.43
CA ILE A 112 7.13 12.23 -17.97
C ILE A 112 7.20 12.87 -19.38
N TYR A 113 6.07 12.95 -20.11
CA TYR A 113 6.05 13.52 -21.46
C TYR A 113 4.65 13.96 -21.92
N THR A 114 4.50 15.22 -22.32
CA THR A 114 3.31 15.74 -23.02
C THR A 114 3.72 16.29 -24.39
N LYS A 115 3.10 15.77 -25.46
CA LYS A 115 3.24 16.33 -26.81
C LYS A 115 1.89 16.86 -27.27
N LEU A 116 1.82 18.18 -27.42
CA LEU A 116 0.66 18.86 -28.01
C LEU A 116 0.88 18.90 -29.53
N VAL A 117 -0.13 18.47 -30.29
CA VAL A 117 -0.14 18.48 -31.77
C VAL A 117 -1.00 19.63 -32.25
#